data_AF-A0A850CFK9-F1
#
_entry.id   AF-A0A850CFK9-F1
#
_cell.length_a   1.000
_cell.length_b   1.000
_cell.length_c   1.000
_cell.angle_alpha   90.00
_cell.angle_beta   90.00
_cell.angle_gamma   90.00
#
_symmetry.space_group_name_H-M   'P 1'
#
loop_
_entity.id
_entity.type
_entity.pdbx_description
1 polymer ?
#
loop_
_entity_poly.entity_id
_entity_poly.type
_entity_poly.pdbx_seq_one_letter_code
_entity_poly.pdbx_strand_id
1 'polypeptide(L)'
;VELDALWRELRDRIDEVAAEVRVRRDALGRFVHRHLADLAAPPPEGGFPANDGDPDWVRVRLRFRSVAVARRLLDFGTDVQVLSPPELREDLASTAAEVARMYAAA
;
A
#
# COMPACT_ATOMS: atom_id res chain seq x y z
N VAL A 1 11.05 30.22 -3.09
CA VAL A 1 11.18 29.87 -1.66
C VAL A 1 9.81 29.81 -0.97
N GLU A 2 8.89 30.75 -1.23
CA GLU A 2 7.50 30.67 -0.74
C GLU A 2 6.70 29.49 -1.32
N LEU A 3 6.85 29.19 -2.62
CA LEU A 3 6.17 28.05 -3.23
C LEU A 3 6.58 26.71 -2.62
N ASP A 4 7.86 26.48 -2.33
CA ASP A 4 8.30 25.22 -1.69
C ASP A 4 7.80 25.06 -0.25
N ALA A 5 7.71 26.17 0.49
CA ALA A 5 7.20 26.17 1.86
C ALA A 5 5.68 25.95 1.88
N LEU A 6 4.95 26.70 1.06
CA LEU A 6 3.50 26.52 0.84
C LEU A 6 3.19 25.11 0.33
N TRP A 7 4.07 24.56 -0.50
CA TRP A 7 3.86 23.24 -1.06
C TRP A 7 4.12 22.11 -0.07
N ARG A 8 5.04 22.31 0.88
CA ARG A 8 5.23 21.43 2.04
C ARG A 8 4.05 21.53 3.02
N GLU A 9 3.60 22.74 3.33
CA GLU A 9 2.50 22.99 4.26
C GLU A 9 1.13 22.48 3.76
N LEU A 10 0.89 22.50 2.44
CA LEU A 10 -0.27 21.85 1.84
C LEU A 10 -0.14 20.33 1.85
N ARG A 11 1.07 19.79 1.73
CA ARG A 11 1.34 18.35 1.79
C ARG A 11 1.11 17.80 3.21
N ASP A 12 1.57 18.54 4.21
CA ASP A 12 1.41 18.20 5.63
C ASP A 12 -0.05 18.27 6.12
N ARG A 13 -0.94 18.94 5.35
CA ARG A 13 -2.37 19.09 5.65
C ARG A 13 -3.27 18.02 5.03
N ILE A 14 -2.72 17.17 4.17
CA ILE A 14 -3.47 16.06 3.59
C ILE A 14 -3.41 14.92 4.60
N ASP A 15 -4.56 14.45 5.05
CA ASP A 15 -4.64 13.26 5.90
C ASP A 15 -4.05 12.05 5.15
N GLU A 16 -2.83 11.68 5.52
CA GLU A 16 -2.14 10.53 4.93
C GLU A 16 -2.65 9.23 5.56
N VAL A 17 -2.95 8.26 4.71
CA VAL A 17 -3.30 6.90 5.10
C VAL A 17 -2.00 6.11 5.29
N ALA A 18 -1.61 5.93 6.55
CA ALA A 18 -0.51 5.04 6.92
C ALA A 18 -0.95 3.58 6.83
N ALA A 19 -0.48 2.87 5.83
CA ALA A 19 -0.86 1.48 5.57
C ALA A 19 0.26 0.51 5.95
N GLU A 20 -0.10 -0.57 6.64
CA GLU A 20 0.76 -1.75 6.80
C GLU A 20 0.26 -2.84 5.88
N VAL A 21 1.16 -3.37 5.06
CA VAL A 21 0.86 -4.45 4.13
C VAL A 21 1.83 -5.59 4.31
N ARG A 22 1.38 -6.79 3.99
CA ARG A 22 2.27 -7.91 3.69
C ARG A 22 2.30 -8.14 2.18
N VAL A 23 3.50 -8.39 1.67
CA VAL A 23 3.79 -8.61 0.25
C VAL A 23 4.48 -9.96 0.09
N ARG A 24 4.07 -10.75 -0.89
CA ARG A 24 4.77 -11.98 -1.27
C ARG A 24 6.21 -11.65 -1.67
N ARG A 25 7.17 -12.43 -1.21
CA ARG A 25 8.60 -12.24 -1.46
C ARG A 25 8.91 -12.13 -2.96
N ASP A 26 8.28 -12.96 -3.78
CA ASP A 26 8.45 -12.98 -5.24
C ASP A 26 7.94 -11.70 -5.93
N ALA A 27 6.95 -11.03 -5.33
CA ALA A 27 6.38 -9.79 -5.84
C ALA A 27 7.07 -8.53 -5.26
N LEU A 28 7.91 -8.68 -4.23
CA LEU A 28 8.45 -7.56 -3.45
C LEU A 28 9.24 -6.56 -4.31
N GLY A 29 10.09 -7.03 -5.23
CA GLY A 29 10.87 -6.15 -6.09
C GLY A 29 10.00 -5.25 -6.96
N ARG A 30 8.99 -5.84 -7.62
CA ARG A 30 7.98 -5.11 -8.43
C ARG A 30 7.18 -4.15 -7.56
N PHE A 31 6.81 -4.58 -6.35
CA PHE A 31 6.03 -3.80 -5.41
C PHE A 31 6.76 -2.54 -4.97
N VAL A 32 7.99 -2.70 -4.47
CA VAL A 32 8.83 -1.59 -3.99
C VAL A 32 9.14 -0.62 -5.13
N HIS A 33 9.42 -1.13 -6.33
CA HIS A 33 9.64 -0.27 -7.49
C HIS A 33 8.42 0.60 -7.82
N ARG A 34 7.21 0.01 -7.81
CA ARG A 34 5.97 0.74 -8.11
C ARG A 34 5.56 1.73 -7.00
N HIS A 35 5.82 1.38 -5.76
CA HIS A 35 5.41 2.16 -4.59
C HIS A 35 6.56 2.92 -3.92
N LEU A 36 7.66 3.17 -4.64
CA LEU A 36 8.86 3.81 -4.09
C LEU A 36 8.54 5.17 -3.45
N ALA A 37 7.67 5.96 -4.11
CA ALA A 37 7.23 7.27 -3.62
C ALA A 37 6.23 7.19 -2.47
N ASP A 38 5.59 6.03 -2.28
CA ASP A 38 4.57 5.79 -1.24
C ASP A 38 5.20 5.14 0.01
N LEU A 39 6.52 4.83 0.04
CA LEU A 39 7.17 4.20 1.19
C LEU A 39 7.19 5.12 2.41
N ALA A 40 6.80 4.57 3.58
CA ALA A 40 6.82 5.31 4.84
C ALA A 40 8.25 5.63 5.33
N ALA A 41 9.24 4.87 4.87
CA ALA A 41 10.66 5.05 5.14
C ALA A 41 11.48 4.43 3.99
N PRO A 42 12.74 4.86 3.79
CA PRO A 42 13.63 4.23 2.82
C PRO A 42 13.74 2.71 3.04
N PRO A 43 13.91 1.91 1.98
CA PRO A 43 14.16 0.47 2.13
C PRO A 43 15.37 0.25 3.04
N PRO A 44 15.26 -0.62 4.06
CA PRO A 44 16.39 -0.92 4.94
C PRO A 44 17.52 -1.61 4.14
N GLU A 45 18.77 -1.32 4.49
CA GLU A 45 19.97 -1.87 3.81
C GLU A 45 20.03 -3.41 3.84
N GLY A 46 19.36 -4.04 4.82
CA GLY A 46 19.24 -5.50 4.97
C GLY A 46 17.97 -6.11 4.37
N GLY A 47 17.15 -5.34 3.64
CA GLY A 47 15.87 -5.78 3.11
C GLY A 47 14.74 -5.75 4.14
N PHE A 48 13.51 -5.78 3.65
CA PHE A 48 12.31 -5.67 4.48
C PHE A 48 12.17 -6.90 5.42
N PRO A 49 11.68 -6.71 6.65
CA PRO A 49 11.55 -7.79 7.60
C PRO A 49 10.53 -8.82 7.09
N ALA A 50 10.87 -10.11 7.23
CA ALA A 50 9.91 -11.19 7.04
C ALA A 50 8.73 -11.02 7.99
N ASN A 51 7.56 -11.49 7.58
CA ASN A 51 6.41 -11.52 8.47
C ASN A 51 6.55 -12.66 9.48
N ASP A 52 6.25 -12.39 10.75
CA ASP A 52 6.33 -13.39 11.81
C ASP A 52 5.46 -14.61 11.47
N GLY A 53 6.11 -15.76 11.30
CA GLY A 53 5.45 -17.04 11.03
C GLY A 53 5.22 -17.38 9.55
N ASP A 54 5.60 -16.51 8.60
CA ASP A 54 5.50 -16.84 7.17
C ASP A 54 6.66 -16.21 6.35
N PRO A 55 7.70 -17.00 6.01
CA PRO A 55 8.90 -16.49 5.34
C PRO A 55 8.65 -16.01 3.90
N ASP A 56 7.54 -16.44 3.30
CA ASP A 56 7.13 -16.07 1.95
C ASP A 56 6.47 -14.68 1.91
N TRP A 57 6.17 -14.10 3.06
CA TRP A 57 5.60 -12.77 3.19
C TRP A 57 6.55 -11.82 3.89
N VAL A 58 6.49 -10.57 3.47
CA VAL A 58 7.36 -9.49 3.92
C VAL A 58 6.50 -8.28 4.27
N ARG A 59 6.75 -7.65 5.42
CA ARG A 59 5.99 -6.47 5.85
C ARG A 59 6.56 -5.19 5.27
N VAL A 60 5.68 -4.35 4.74
CA VAL A 60 6.02 -3.05 4.19
C VAL A 60 5.06 -2.00 4.75
N ARG A 61 5.60 -0.84 5.12
CA ARG A 61 4.82 0.31 5.57
C ARG A 61 4.81 1.38 4.48
N LEU A 62 3.61 1.88 4.19
CA LEU A 62 3.33 2.84 3.13
C LEU A 62 2.57 4.04 3.70
N ARG A 63 2.64 5.16 2.99
CA ARG A 63 1.88 6.38 3.26
C ARG A 63 1.24 6.81 1.94
N PHE A 64 -0.08 6.70 1.88
CA PHE A 64 -0.85 7.15 0.73
C PHE A 64 -1.54 8.47 1.04
N ARG A 65 -1.74 9.31 0.03
CA ARG A 65 -2.50 10.57 0.19
C ARG A 65 -4.00 10.39 0.44
N SER A 66 -4.54 9.19 0.22
CA SER A 66 -5.95 8.83 0.47
C SER A 66 -6.21 7.34 0.26
N VAL A 67 -7.34 6.84 0.79
CA VAL A 67 -7.82 5.46 0.57
C VAL A 67 -8.03 5.16 -0.92
N ALA A 68 -8.61 6.10 -1.67
CA ALA A 68 -8.84 5.94 -3.11
C ALA A 68 -7.54 5.69 -3.90
N VAL A 69 -6.43 6.30 -3.47
CA VAL A 69 -5.11 6.12 -4.11
C VAL A 69 -4.48 4.78 -3.71
N ALA A 70 -4.74 4.33 -2.49
CA ALA A 70 -4.31 3.04 -1.98
C ALA A 70 -5.03 1.86 -2.66
N ARG A 71 -6.17 2.07 -3.34
CA ARG A 71 -6.82 1.03 -4.17
C ARG A 71 -5.91 0.42 -5.25
N ARG A 72 -4.87 1.15 -5.69
CA ARG A 72 -3.83 0.62 -6.59
C ARG A 72 -3.10 -0.60 -6.03
N LEU A 73 -3.17 -0.88 -4.73
CA LEU A 73 -2.68 -2.13 -4.15
C LEU A 73 -3.37 -3.36 -4.76
N LEU A 74 -4.61 -3.23 -5.26
CA LEU A 74 -5.32 -4.31 -5.94
C LEU A 74 -4.68 -4.71 -7.28
N ASP A 75 -3.81 -3.88 -7.87
CA ASP A 75 -3.05 -4.22 -9.09
C ASP A 75 -2.11 -5.42 -8.87
N PHE A 76 -1.82 -5.76 -7.61
CA PHE A 76 -1.00 -6.92 -7.23
C PHE A 76 -1.85 -8.17 -6.92
N GLY A 77 -3.17 -8.08 -7.01
CA GLY A 77 -4.07 -9.20 -6.73
C GLY A 77 -3.82 -9.81 -5.34
N THR A 78 -3.59 -11.12 -5.31
CA THR A 78 -3.36 -11.88 -4.07
C THR A 78 -1.91 -11.85 -3.57
N ASP A 79 -1.00 -11.18 -4.28
CA ASP A 79 0.40 -11.04 -3.85
C ASP A 79 0.58 -10.03 -2.72
N VAL A 80 -0.43 -9.21 -2.46
CA VAL A 80 -0.42 -8.14 -1.46
C VAL A 80 -1.66 -8.22 -0.60
N GLN A 81 -1.50 -8.04 0.70
CA GLN A 81 -2.62 -7.90 1.62
C GLN A 81 -2.39 -6.72 2.57
N VAL A 82 -3.43 -5.89 2.72
CA VAL A 82 -3.48 -4.83 3.72
C VAL A 82 -3.81 -5.42 5.09
N LEU A 83 -3.00 -5.09 6.09
CA LEU A 83 -3.19 -5.45 7.50
C LEU A 83 -3.83 -4.29 8.26
N SER A 84 -3.43 -3.05 7.98
CA SER A 84 -3.97 -1.83 8.59
C SER A 84 -3.88 -0.65 7.60
N PRO A 85 -4.70 0.41 7.77
CA PRO A 85 -5.76 0.53 8.77
C PRO A 85 -7.04 -0.23 8.34
N PRO A 86 -7.98 -0.53 9.26
CA PRO A 86 -9.15 -1.35 8.96
C PRO A 86 -10.03 -0.74 7.86
N GLU A 87 -10.15 0.57 7.79
CA GLU A 87 -10.95 1.29 6.80
C GLU A 87 -10.42 1.04 5.38
N LEU A 88 -9.09 1.02 5.20
CA LEU A 88 -8.48 0.67 3.92
C LEU A 88 -8.75 -0.80 3.57
N ARG A 89 -8.60 -1.71 4.54
CA ARG A 89 -8.86 -3.14 4.32
C ARG A 89 -10.30 -3.40 3.90
N GLU A 90 -11.27 -2.71 4.52
CA GLU A 90 -12.70 -2.81 4.20
C GLU A 90 -13.00 -2.28 2.80
N ASP A 91 -12.44 -1.12 2.44
CA ASP A 91 -12.58 -0.52 1.12
C ASP A 91 -12.06 -1.45 0.00
N LEU A 92 -10.87 -2.04 0.20
CA LEU A 92 -10.30 -2.99 -0.77
C LEU A 92 -11.12 -4.28 -0.85
N ALA A 93 -11.59 -4.81 0.28
CA ALA A 93 -12.41 -6.01 0.31
C ALA A 93 -13.75 -5.81 -0.43
N SER A 94 -14.42 -4.67 -0.20
CA SER A 94 -15.65 -4.32 -0.91
C SER A 94 -15.42 -4.19 -2.41
N THR A 95 -14.36 -3.47 -2.80
CA THR A 95 -13.99 -3.27 -4.20
C THR A 95 -13.69 -4.61 -4.89
N ALA A 96 -12.90 -5.48 -4.25
CA ALA A 96 -12.58 -6.80 -4.79
C ALA A 96 -13.84 -7.68 -4.97
N ALA A 97 -14.78 -7.63 -4.02
CA ALA A 97 -16.05 -8.37 -4.11
C ALA A 97 -16.97 -7.83 -5.23
N GLU A 98 -16.99 -6.52 -5.47
CA GLU A 98 -17.71 -5.92 -6.59
C GLU A 98 -17.13 -6.36 -7.95
N VAL A 99 -15.81 -6.32 -8.09
CA VAL A 99 -15.11 -6.79 -9.28
C VAL A 99 -15.36 -8.28 -9.53
N ALA A 100 -15.25 -9.11 -8.50
CA ALA A 100 -15.51 -10.54 -8.61
C ALA A 100 -16.95 -10.84 -9.05
N ARG A 101 -17.95 -10.12 -8.48
CA ARG A 101 -19.35 -10.23 -8.89
C ARG A 101 -19.57 -9.83 -10.35
N MET A 102 -18.92 -8.74 -10.80
CA MET A 102 -19.02 -8.27 -12.18
C MET A 102 -18.56 -9.33 -13.18
N TYR A 103 -17.38 -9.92 -12.95
CA TYR A 103 -16.81 -10.92 -13.85
C TYR A 103 -17.47 -12.30 -13.74
N ALA A 104 -18.03 -12.65 -12.58
CA ALA A 104 -18.80 -13.90 -12.42
C ALA A 104 -20.17 -13.86 -13.13
N ALA A 105 -20.69 -12.66 -13.41
CA ALA A 105 -21.96 -12.46 -14.12
C ALA A 105 -21.81 -12.30 -15.64
N ALA A 106 -20.57 -12.27 -16.14
CA ALA A 106 -20.24 -12.19 -17.57
C ALA A 106 -20.17 -13.59 -18.18
#